data_AF-A0A6I1W179-F1
#
_entry.id   AF-A0A6I1W179-F1
#
_cell.length_a   1.000
_cell.length_b   1.000
_cell.length_c   1.000
_cell.angle_alpha   90.00
_cell.angle_beta   90.00
_cell.angle_gamma   90.00
#
_symmetry.space_group_name_H-M   'P 1'
#
loop_
_entity.id
_entity.type
_entity.pdbx_description
1 polymer ?
#
loop_
_entity_poly.entity_id
_entity_poly.type
_entity_poly.pdbx_seq_one_letter_code
_entity_poly.pdbx_strand_id
1 'polypeptide(L)'
;TVTIEQTADKAILNWETFNVGRNTTVDFQQQSNWAALNRVNDPNAKPSEIQGQIKGAGTVMIMNRNGVVFSGTSQVNVRNLVAGAASITDDQFTQRGIYVDVD
;
A
#
# COMPACT_ATOMS: atom_id res chain seq x y z
N THR A 1 1.98 17.33 -1.16
CA THR A 1 2.21 16.03 -1.82
C THR A 1 3.42 15.37 -1.22
N VAL A 2 3.38 14.06 -1.04
CA VAL A 2 4.49 13.22 -0.62
C VAL A 2 4.81 12.29 -1.78
N THR A 3 6.04 12.29 -2.26
CA THR A 3 6.47 11.47 -3.39
C THR A 3 7.28 10.28 -2.87
N ILE A 4 6.97 9.09 -3.35
CA ILE A 4 7.74 7.87 -3.12
C ILE A 4 8.39 7.49 -4.45
N GLU A 5 9.69 7.74 -4.56
CA GLU A 5 10.50 7.36 -5.72
C GLU A 5 10.90 5.88 -5.60
N GLN A 6 10.33 5.05 -6.47
CA GLN A 6 10.68 3.65 -6.53
C GLN A 6 11.86 3.46 -7.49
N THR A 7 12.85 2.65 -7.08
CA THR A 7 14.09 2.43 -7.85
C THR A 7 14.21 1.04 -8.45
N ALA A 8 13.28 0.14 -8.13
CA ALA A 8 13.24 -1.25 -8.58
C ALA A 8 11.80 -1.67 -8.92
N ASP A 9 11.63 -2.75 -9.67
CA ASP A 9 10.32 -3.27 -10.08
C ASP A 9 9.42 -3.67 -8.89
N LYS A 10 10.02 -4.07 -7.77
CA LYS A 10 9.33 -4.39 -6.52
C LYS A 10 9.94 -3.61 -5.37
N ALA A 11 9.10 -3.00 -4.54
CA ALA A 11 9.51 -2.32 -3.32
C ALA A 11 8.66 -2.75 -2.12
N ILE A 12 9.31 -2.97 -0.98
CA ILE A 12 8.65 -3.22 0.31
C ILE A 12 8.96 -2.04 1.23
N LEU A 13 7.91 -1.36 1.67
CA LEU A 13 7.94 -0.20 2.54
C LEU A 13 7.31 -0.58 3.88
N ASN A 14 8.12 -0.64 4.93
CA ASN A 14 7.65 -0.95 6.28
C ASN A 14 7.37 0.36 7.04
N TRP A 15 6.16 0.47 7.57
CA TRP A 15 5.67 1.66 8.26
C TRP A 15 5.23 1.31 9.68
N GLU A 16 5.51 2.20 10.64
CA GLU A 16 4.78 2.18 11.91
C GLU A 16 3.33 2.61 11.68
N THR A 17 3.12 3.70 10.94
CA THR A 17 1.79 4.17 10.54
C THR A 17 1.80 4.56 9.07
N PHE A 18 0.69 4.29 8.37
CA PHE A 18 0.47 4.76 7.01
C PHE A 18 -0.93 5.36 6.92
N ASN A 19 -0.99 6.69 6.95
CA ASN A 19 -2.21 7.49 6.86
C ASN A 19 -2.04 8.55 5.78
N VAL A 20 -3.12 8.86 5.06
CA VAL A 20 -3.12 9.91 4.04
C VAL A 20 -4.19 10.93 4.40
N GLY A 21 -3.77 12.04 4.99
CA GLY A 21 -4.69 13.11 5.36
C GLY A 21 -5.45 13.71 4.17
N ARG A 22 -6.62 14.31 4.41
CA ARG A 22 -7.54 14.81 3.37
C ARG A 22 -6.88 15.70 2.31
N ASN A 23 -5.93 16.55 2.72
CA ASN A 23 -5.25 17.50 1.82
C ASN A 23 -3.89 16.98 1.33
N THR A 24 -3.64 15.68 1.50
CA THR A 24 -2.39 15.03 1.12
C THR A 24 -2.60 14.18 -0.12
N THR A 25 -1.66 14.26 -1.05
CA THR A 25 -1.48 13.28 -2.12
C THR A 25 -0.22 12.50 -1.84
N VAL A 26 -0.29 11.18 -1.79
CA VAL A 26 0.87 10.29 -1.89
C VAL A 26 0.99 9.85 -3.34
N ASP A 27 2.17 10.06 -3.92
CA ASP A 27 2.45 9.77 -5.32
C ASP A 27 3.58 8.76 -5.45
N PHE A 28 3.25 7.55 -5.90
CA PHE A 28 4.20 6.48 -6.17
C PHE A 28 4.74 6.64 -7.60
N GLN A 29 5.97 7.13 -7.70
CA GLN A 29 6.71 7.25 -8.96
C GLN A 29 7.27 5.87 -9.31
N GLN A 30 6.45 5.09 -10.03
CA GLN A 30 6.71 3.71 -10.43
C GLN A 30 6.33 3.51 -11.90
N GLN A 31 6.89 2.49 -12.56
CA GLN A 31 6.45 2.09 -13.89
C GLN A 31 5.14 1.28 -13.82
N SER A 32 4.44 1.14 -14.96
CA SER A 32 3.10 0.54 -14.98
C SER A 32 3.02 -0.96 -14.63
N ASN A 33 4.15 -1.66 -14.69
CA ASN A 33 4.29 -3.07 -14.35
C ASN A 33 5.00 -3.29 -12.99
N TRP A 34 5.29 -2.21 -12.26
CA TRP A 34 5.94 -2.27 -10.95
C TRP A 34 4.92 -2.41 -9.82
N ALA A 35 5.41 -2.80 -8.65
CA ALA A 35 4.61 -2.96 -7.44
C ALA A 35 5.29 -2.40 -6.19
N ALA A 36 4.51 -1.74 -5.34
CA ALA A 36 4.92 -1.29 -4.01
C ALA A 36 4.04 -1.95 -2.93
N LEU A 37 4.67 -2.65 -1.98
CA LEU A 37 4.03 -3.17 -0.78
C LEU A 37 4.25 -2.22 0.40
N ASN A 38 3.19 -1.60 0.89
CA ASN A 38 3.18 -0.82 2.13
C ASN A 38 2.69 -1.71 3.26
N ARG A 39 3.60 -2.17 4.12
CA ARG A 39 3.29 -3.01 5.28
C ARG A 39 3.29 -2.16 6.55
N VAL A 40 2.16 -2.15 7.26
CA VAL A 40 1.95 -1.33 8.46
C VAL A 40 1.96 -2.22 9.70
N ASN A 41 2.83 -1.87 10.65
CA ASN A 41 2.91 -2.47 11.98
C ASN A 41 2.67 -1.40 13.05
N ASP A 42 1.43 -0.95 13.17
CA ASP A 42 1.08 0.07 14.17
C ASP A 42 1.15 -0.52 15.59
N PRO A 43 2.01 0.03 16.48
CA PRO A 43 2.16 -0.47 17.85
C PRO A 43 0.91 -0.26 18.71
N ASN A 44 0.03 0.65 18.31
CA ASN A 44 -1.23 0.98 18.99
C ASN A 44 -2.44 0.27 18.35
N ALA A 45 -2.22 -0.69 17.45
CA ALA A 45 -3.26 -1.46 16.79
C ALA A 45 -4.30 -0.61 16.03
N LYS A 46 -3.88 0.51 15.42
CA LYS A 46 -4.79 1.38 14.65
C LYS A 46 -4.85 1.00 13.17
N PRO A 47 -6.02 1.16 12.53
CA PRO A 47 -6.16 1.00 11.08
C PRO A 47 -5.43 2.13 10.35
N SER A 48 -5.15 1.89 9.06
CA SER A 48 -4.70 2.94 8.15
C SER A 48 -5.88 3.80 7.70
N GLU A 49 -5.81 5.11 7.90
CA GLU A 49 -6.82 6.07 7.47
C GLU A 49 -6.38 6.78 6.18
N ILE A 50 -7.08 6.48 5.08
CA ILE A 50 -6.87 7.10 3.79
C ILE A 50 -8.01 8.07 3.53
N GLN A 51 -7.73 9.36 3.71
CA GLN A 51 -8.69 10.45 3.56
C GLN A 51 -8.41 11.32 2.34
N GLY A 52 -7.16 11.35 1.87
CA GLY A 52 -6.68 12.10 0.72
C GLY A 52 -6.49 11.23 -0.53
N GLN A 53 -5.47 11.55 -1.31
CA GLN A 53 -5.24 10.96 -2.63
C GLN A 53 -4.04 10.01 -2.63
N ILE A 54 -4.17 8.89 -3.34
CA ILE A 54 -3.04 8.01 -3.68
C ILE A 54 -2.96 7.89 -5.20
N LYS A 55 -1.77 8.10 -5.76
CA LYS A 55 -1.49 8.05 -7.19
C LYS A 55 -0.30 7.13 -7.49
N GLY A 56 -0.31 6.51 -8.66
CA GLY A 56 0.85 5.77 -9.18
C GLY A 56 0.51 4.97 -10.42
N ALA A 57 1.46 4.76 -11.33
CA ALA A 57 1.18 4.06 -12.59
C ALA A 57 1.05 2.53 -12.45
N GLY A 58 1.60 1.97 -11.38
CA GLY A 58 1.71 0.52 -11.15
C GLY A 58 0.75 0.00 -10.06
N THR A 59 1.19 -1.06 -9.39
CA THR A 59 0.42 -1.71 -8.32
C THR A 59 0.79 -1.13 -6.97
N VAL A 60 -0.21 -0.74 -6.18
CA VAL A 60 -0.01 -0.30 -4.79
C VAL A 60 -0.74 -1.26 -3.87
N MET A 61 0.00 -1.86 -2.94
CA MET A 61 -0.54 -2.73 -1.91
C MET A 61 -0.44 -2.04 -0.54
N ILE A 62 -1.51 -2.06 0.24
CA ILE A 62 -1.58 -1.50 1.60
C ILE A 62 -2.04 -2.62 2.53
N MET A 63 -1.11 -3.11 3.35
CA MET A 63 -1.35 -4.20 4.29
C MET A 63 -1.24 -3.68 5.71
N ASN A 64 -2.37 -3.66 6.42
CA ASN A 64 -2.43 -3.32 7.83
C ASN A 64 -3.37 -4.30 8.52
N ARG A 65 -2.82 -5.14 9.40
CA ARG A 65 -3.60 -6.15 10.15
C ARG A 65 -4.76 -5.57 10.96
N ASN A 66 -4.69 -4.29 11.30
CA ASN A 66 -5.73 -3.58 12.05
C ASN A 66 -6.84 -3.02 11.15
N GLY A 67 -6.69 -3.14 9.81
CA GLY A 67 -7.63 -2.65 8.81
C GLY A 67 -7.12 -1.45 8.02
N VAL A 68 -7.80 -1.18 6.89
CA VAL A 68 -7.58 0.00 6.05
C VAL A 68 -8.93 0.65 5.79
N VAL A 69 -9.06 1.93 6.12
CA VAL A 69 -10.30 2.71 6.02
C VAL A 69 -10.12 3.82 5.00
N PHE A 70 -10.95 3.82 3.96
CA PHE A 70 -11.03 4.88 2.96
C PHE A 70 -12.21 5.79 3.29
N SER A 71 -11.96 7.09 3.47
CA SER A 71 -13.04 8.06 3.76
C SER A 71 -13.75 8.49 2.48
N GLY A 72 -14.93 9.10 2.60
CA GLY A 72 -15.74 9.54 1.45
C GLY A 72 -15.09 10.60 0.55
N THR A 73 -13.99 11.24 1.00
CA THR A 73 -13.22 12.18 0.17
C THR A 73 -11.96 11.58 -0.44
N SER A 74 -11.66 10.31 -0.12
CA SER A 74 -10.46 9.67 -0.62
C SER A 74 -10.57 9.35 -2.10
N GLN A 75 -9.45 9.40 -2.80
CA GLN A 75 -9.34 8.98 -4.20
C GLN A 75 -8.07 8.17 -4.39
N VAL A 76 -8.22 6.97 -4.94
CA VAL A 76 -7.08 6.13 -5.32
C VAL A 76 -7.09 6.00 -6.83
N ASN A 77 -6.02 6.44 -7.48
CA ASN A 77 -5.82 6.32 -8.91
C ASN A 77 -4.50 5.59 -9.17
N VAL A 78 -4.59 4.27 -9.25
CA VAL A 78 -3.48 3.35 -9.50
C VAL A 78 -3.93 2.28 -10.50
N ARG A 79 -2.99 1.55 -11.11
CA ARG A 79 -3.36 0.45 -11.99
C ARG A 79 -4.06 -0.67 -11.24
N ASN A 80 -3.46 -1.10 -10.14
CA ASN A 80 -4.04 -2.11 -9.25
C ASN A 80 -3.91 -1.63 -7.81
N LEU A 81 -5.00 -1.72 -7.05
CA LEU A 81 -5.01 -1.49 -5.60
C LEU A 81 -5.29 -2.82 -4.91
N VAL A 82 -4.46 -3.15 -3.92
CA VAL A 82 -4.73 -4.25 -2.98
C VAL A 82 -4.70 -3.68 -1.58
N ALA A 83 -5.81 -3.74 -0.85
CA ALA A 83 -5.87 -3.28 0.53
C ALA A 83 -6.46 -4.39 1.40
N GLY A 84 -5.82 -4.69 2.53
CA GLY A 84 -6.28 -5.78 3.37
C GLY A 84 -5.62 -5.83 4.74
N ALA A 85 -6.22 -6.65 5.59
CA ALA A 85 -5.70 -7.01 6.90
C ALA A 85 -4.83 -8.27 6.89
N ALA A 86 -4.55 -8.82 5.70
CA ALA A 86 -3.71 -10.00 5.56
C ALA A 86 -2.22 -9.66 5.73
N SER A 87 -1.49 -10.56 6.35
CA SER A 87 -0.03 -10.53 6.38
C SER A 87 0.49 -11.15 5.08
N ILE A 88 1.20 -10.36 4.27
CA ILE A 88 1.95 -10.84 3.10
C ILE A 88 3.43 -10.83 3.47
N THR A 89 4.12 -11.97 3.38
CA THR A 89 5.57 -12.06 3.60
C THR A 89 6.37 -11.50 2.43
N ASP A 90 7.65 -11.20 2.65
CA ASP A 90 8.54 -10.68 1.61
C ASP A 90 8.65 -11.68 0.45
N ASP A 91 8.79 -12.98 0.75
CA ASP A 91 8.83 -14.05 -0.25
C ASP A 91 7.53 -14.18 -1.04
N GLN A 92 6.37 -14.04 -0.37
CA GLN A 92 5.07 -14.07 -1.05
C GLN A 92 5.00 -12.94 -2.08
N PHE A 93 5.34 -11.71 -1.67
CA PHE A 93 5.32 -10.55 -2.56
C PHE A 93 6.34 -10.64 -3.70
N THR A 94 7.56 -11.10 -3.40
CA THR A 94 8.65 -11.10 -4.37
C THR A 94 8.64 -12.30 -5.31
N GLN A 95 8.11 -13.46 -4.91
CA GLN A 95 8.25 -14.71 -5.66
C GLN A 95 6.95 -15.45 -5.95
N ARG A 96 5.92 -15.39 -5.09
CA ARG A 96 4.79 -16.33 -5.14
C ARG A 96 3.42 -15.71 -5.47
N GLY A 97 3.29 -14.39 -5.40
CA GLY A 97 2.00 -13.70 -5.61
C GLY A 97 1.19 -13.56 -4.32
N ILE A 98 -0.02 -12.99 -4.43
CA ILE A 98 -0.84 -12.58 -3.27
C ILE A 98 -1.60 -13.76 -2.65
N TYR A 99 -1.91 -14.79 -3.44
CA TYR A 99 -2.57 -16.00 -2.97
C TYR A 99 -1.56 -17.14 -2.90
N VAL A 100 -1.53 -17.83 -1.76
CA VAL A 100 -0.88 -19.14 -1.63
C VAL A 100 -2.01 -20.09 -1.22
N ASP A 101 -2.37 -21.01 -2.11
CA ASP A 101 -3.21 -22.13 -1.72
C ASP A 101 -2.43 -22.93 -0.67
N VAL A 102 -2.95 -22.93 0.56
CA VAL A 102 -2.52 -23.84 1.62
C VAL A 102 -3.31 -25.12 1.41
N ASP A 103 -2.74 -26.03 0.63
CA ASP A 103 -3.15 -27.44 0.63
C ASP A 103 -2.87 -28.08 2.00
#